data_AF-A0A2V8QUB7-F1
#
_entry.id   AF-A0A2V8QUB7-F1
#
_cell.length_a   1.000
_cell.length_b   1.000
_cell.length_c   1.000
_cell.angle_alpha   90.00
_cell.angle_beta   90.00
_cell.angle_gamma   90.00
#
_symmetry.space_group_name_H-M   'P 1'
#
loop_
_entity.id
_entity.type
_entity.pdbx_description
1 polymer ?
#
loop_
_entity_poly.entity_id
_entity_poly.type
_entity_poly.pdbx_seq_one_letter_code
_entity_poly.pdbx_strand_id
1 'polypeptide(L)'
;IDTEEVGHAIAEAGGGRVRVEDKIDPAVGFVSEVKIGDEVRSSDMIGSVYCADLNRGQEAATRIRAAYEIADEPPRELPVLIREVIDK
;
A
#
# COMPACT_ATOMS: atom_id res chain seq x y z
N ILE A 1 -3.31 -3.64 -7.53
CA ILE A 1 -2.94 -2.80 -6.38
C ILE A 1 -2.68 -1.39 -6.87
N ASP A 2 -3.39 -0.41 -6.32
CA ASP A 2 -3.09 1.01 -6.50
C ASP A 2 -2.03 1.44 -5.48
N THR A 3 -0.78 1.58 -5.94
CA THR A 3 0.34 1.94 -5.05
C THR A 3 0.36 3.41 -4.66
N GLU A 4 -0.30 4.28 -5.43
CA GLU A 4 -0.41 5.70 -5.11
C GLU A 4 -1.32 5.90 -3.89
N GLU A 5 -2.48 5.24 -3.90
CA GLU A 5 -3.42 5.31 -2.78
C GLU A 5 -2.85 4.69 -1.50
N VAL A 6 -2.05 3.63 -1.60
CA VAL A 6 -1.30 3.08 -0.45
C VAL A 6 -0.36 4.14 0.14
N GLY A 7 0.36 4.87 -0.71
CA GLY A 7 1.24 5.95 -0.28
C GLY A 7 0.50 7.10 0.40
N HIS A 8 -0.63 7.54 -0.17
CA HIS A 8 -1.46 8.59 0.41
C HIS A 8 -2.06 8.19 1.76
N ALA A 9 -2.59 6.96 1.88
CA ALA A 9 -3.15 6.45 3.13
C ALA A 9 -2.11 6.45 4.26
N ILE A 10 -0.86 6.05 3.97
CA ILE A 10 0.22 6.08 4.97
C ILE A 10 0.70 7.49 5.28
N ALA A 11 0.75 8.39 4.30
CA ALA A 11 1.06 9.79 4.54
C ALA A 11 0.04 10.43 5.49
N GLU A 12 -1.25 10.21 5.26
CA GLU A 12 -2.33 10.69 6.13
C GLU A 12 -2.33 10.04 7.51
N ALA A 13 -1.90 8.78 7.62
CA ALA A 13 -1.67 8.12 8.91
C ALA A 13 -0.44 8.64 9.67
N GLY A 14 0.41 9.45 9.03
CA GLY A 14 1.56 10.12 9.65
C GLY A 14 2.93 9.56 9.25
N GLY A 15 2.97 8.55 8.37
CA GLY A 15 4.23 8.00 7.82
C GLY A 15 4.84 8.86 6.71
N GLY A 16 4.19 9.96 6.35
CA GLY A 16 4.60 10.87 5.29
C GLY A 16 4.12 12.29 5.54
N ARG A 17 4.40 13.17 4.58
CA ARG A 17 3.97 14.57 4.62
C ARG A 17 2.82 14.79 3.65
N VAL A 18 1.70 15.29 4.14
CA VAL A 18 0.61 15.79 3.30
C VAL A 18 0.84 17.28 3.01
N ARG A 19 1.36 18.01 4.00
CA ARG A 19 1.88 19.38 3.88
C ARG A 19 3.37 19.41 4.16
N VAL A 20 4.08 20.42 3.63
CA VAL A 20 5.54 20.54 3.72
C VAL A 20 6.04 20.58 5.17
N GLU A 21 5.24 21.16 6.06
CA GLU A 21 5.52 21.33 7.48
C GLU A 21 5.19 20.12 8.36
N ASP A 22 4.52 19.09 7.82
CA ASP A 22 4.10 17.92 8.60
C ASP A 22 5.32 17.19 9.18
N LYS A 23 5.18 16.77 10.45
CA LYS A 23 6.13 15.87 11.09
C LYS A 23 5.79 14.44 10.72
N ILE A 24 6.81 13.70 10.30
CA ILE A 24 6.70 12.27 10.03
C ILE A 24 6.88 11.50 11.34
N ASP A 25 6.02 10.53 11.60
CA ASP A 25 6.22 9.49 12.59
C ASP A 25 6.91 8.27 11.92
N PRO A 26 8.20 8.00 12.21
CA PRO A 26 8.92 6.89 11.60
C PRO A 26 8.41 5.50 11.97
N ALA A 27 7.56 5.38 13.00
CA ALA A 27 6.94 4.12 13.39
C ALA A 27 5.71 3.77 12.54
N VAL A 28 5.19 4.73 11.75
CA VAL A 28 4.03 4.51 10.89
C VAL A 28 4.46 3.91 9.56
N GLY A 29 3.78 2.84 9.13
CA GLY A 29 4.09 2.19 7.85
C GLY A 29 3.15 1.05 7.49
N PHE A 30 3.35 0.49 6.30
CA PHE A 30 2.64 -0.67 5.78
C PHE A 30 3.62 -1.76 5.34
N VAL A 31 3.36 -3.00 5.74
CA VAL A 31 4.07 -4.19 5.25
C VAL A 31 3.08 -5.04 4.47
N SER A 32 3.38 -5.28 3.19
CA SER A 32 2.59 -6.18 2.33
C SER A 32 3.04 -7.62 2.55
N GLU A 33 2.09 -8.53 2.79
CA GLU A 33 2.34 -9.97 2.91
C GLU A 33 2.11 -10.71 1.58
N VAL A 34 1.47 -10.04 0.60
CA VAL A 34 1.13 -10.60 -0.71
C VAL A 34 1.72 -9.76 -1.84
N LYS A 35 1.91 -10.38 -3.01
CA LYS A 35 2.40 -9.77 -4.25
C LYS A 35 1.39 -9.93 -5.37
N ILE A 36 1.61 -9.19 -6.47
CA ILE A 36 0.77 -9.30 -7.67
C ILE A 36 0.91 -10.72 -8.24
N GLY A 37 -0.22 -11.40 -8.36
CA GLY A 37 -0.30 -12.78 -8.87
C GLY A 37 -0.31 -13.86 -7.79
N ASP A 38 -0.15 -13.51 -6.51
CA ASP A 38 -0.30 -14.47 -5.42
C ASP A 38 -1.78 -14.89 -5.27
N GLU A 39 -2.01 -16.18 -5.02
CA GLU A 39 -3.33 -16.69 -4.62
C GLU A 39 -3.61 -16.25 -3.17
N VAL A 40 -4.82 -15.74 -2.92
CA VAL A 40 -5.29 -15.36 -1.58
C VAL A 40 -6.66 -15.96 -1.29
N ARG A 41 -6.88 -16.31 -0.02
CA ARG A 41 -8.15 -16.82 0.51
C ARG A 41 -8.78 -15.77 1.42
N SER A 42 -10.07 -15.90 1.71
CA SER A 42 -10.79 -14.94 2.56
C SER A 42 -10.22 -14.80 3.99
N SER A 43 -9.44 -15.78 4.46
CA SER A 43 -8.75 -15.76 5.75
C SER A 43 -7.37 -15.10 5.72
N ASP A 44 -6.84 -14.81 4.53
CA ASP A 44 -5.45 -14.41 4.38
C ASP A 44 -5.28 -12.91 4.62
N MET A 45 -4.17 -12.55 5.25
CA MET A 45 -3.80 -11.16 5.44
C MET A 45 -3.13 -10.62 4.18
N ILE A 46 -3.61 -9.47 3.70
CA ILE A 46 -2.97 -8.72 2.62
C ILE A 46 -1.70 -8.02 3.13
N GLY A 47 -1.74 -7.54 4.37
CA GLY A 47 -0.65 -6.78 4.97
C GLY A 47 -0.97 -6.26 6.37
N SER A 48 0.01 -5.57 6.96
CA SER A 48 -0.05 -4.99 8.30
C SER A 48 0.22 -3.49 8.26
N VAL A 49 -0.65 -2.70 8.91
CA VAL A 49 -0.43 -1.26 9.14
C VAL A 49 0.10 -1.07 10.57
N TYR A 50 1.24 -0.40 10.67
CA TYR A 50 1.83 0.03 11.94
C TYR A 50 1.43 1.49 12.15
N CYS A 51 0.77 1.79 13.27
CA CYS A 51 0.42 3.15 13.67
C CYS A 51 0.15 3.19 15.18
N ALA A 52 0.65 4.21 15.87
CA ALA A 52 0.37 4.40 17.30
C ALA A 52 -1.07 4.88 17.56
N ASP A 53 -1.66 5.60 16.59
CA ASP A 53 -3.06 6.02 16.63
C ASP A 53 -3.95 4.97 15.96
N LEU A 54 -4.81 4.35 16.75
CA LEU A 54 -5.66 3.25 16.28
C LEU A 54 -6.66 3.70 15.19
N ASN A 55 -7.21 4.92 15.30
CA ASN A 55 -8.22 5.41 14.35
C ASN A 55 -7.56 5.69 13.00
N ARG A 56 -6.42 6.38 13.01
CA ARG A 56 -5.64 6.66 11.79
C ARG A 56 -5.16 5.36 11.14
N GLY A 57 -4.71 4.40 11.95
CA GLY A 57 -4.31 3.08 11.47
C GLY A 57 -5.45 2.30 10.81
N GLN A 58 -6.65 2.31 11.40
CA GLN A 58 -7.83 1.65 10.85
C GLN A 58 -8.33 2.29 9.55
N GLU A 59 -8.26 3.63 9.48
CA GLU A 59 -8.60 4.38 8.26
C GLU A 59 -7.63 4.03 7.13
N ALA A 60 -6.32 4.06 7.40
CA ALA A 60 -5.31 3.67 6.42
C ALA A 60 -5.48 2.21 5.98
N ALA A 61 -5.74 1.26 6.90
CA ALA A 61 -5.97 -0.13 6.57
C ALA A 61 -7.21 -0.32 5.68
N THR A 62 -8.26 0.46 5.90
CA THR A 62 -9.48 0.42 5.07
C THR A 62 -9.20 0.89 3.65
N ARG A 63 -8.46 1.99 3.49
CA ARG A 63 -8.07 2.53 2.19
C ARG A 63 -7.11 1.62 1.45
N ILE A 64 -6.10 1.10 2.13
CA ILE A 64 -5.16 0.14 1.56
C ILE A 64 -5.89 -1.12 1.11
N ARG A 65 -6.83 -1.65 1.89
CA ARG A 65 -7.63 -2.81 1.46
C ARG A 65 -8.41 -2.51 0.17
N ALA A 66 -8.99 -1.32 0.05
CA ALA A 66 -9.71 -0.90 -1.16
C ALA A 66 -8.78 -0.68 -2.37
N ALA A 67 -7.49 -0.44 -2.14
CA ALA A 67 -6.48 -0.32 -3.20
C ALA A 67 -6.06 -1.68 -3.80
N TYR A 68 -6.41 -2.82 -3.18
CA TYR A 68 -6.15 -4.14 -3.73
C TYR A 68 -7.36 -4.63 -4.53
N GLU A 69 -7.08 -5.19 -5.71
CA GLU A 69 -8.05 -5.90 -6.54
C GLU A 69 -7.72 -7.39 -6.48
N ILE A 70 -8.73 -8.20 -6.18
CA ILE A 70 -8.63 -9.67 -6.12
C ILE A 70 -9.50 -10.20 -7.26
N ALA A 71 -8.93 -11.11 -8.06
CA ALA A 71 -9.59 -11.74 -9.20
C ALA A 71 -9.47 -13.27 -9.12
N ASP A 72 -10.35 -13.98 -9.82
CA ASP A 72 -10.39 -15.45 -9.83
C ASP A 72 -9.18 -16.09 -10.55
N GLU A 73 -8.57 -15.35 -11.48
CA GLU A 73 -7.39 -15.80 -12.23
C GLU A 73 -6.23 -14.80 -12.04
N PRO A 74 -4.97 -15.28 -11.96
CA PRO A 74 -3.81 -14.40 -11.91
C PRO A 74 -3.68 -13.59 -13.21
N PRO A 75 -3.07 -12.39 -13.16
CA PRO A 75 -2.88 -11.58 -14.36
C PRO A 75 -2.02 -12.32 -15.38
N ARG A 76 -2.43 -12.24 -16.65
CA ARG A 76 -1.68 -12.87 -17.76
C ARG A 76 -0.25 -12.35 -17.88
N GLU A 77 -0.03 -11.09 -17.55
CA GLU A 77 1.28 -10.43 -17.56
C GLU A 77 1.42 -9.56 -16.32
N LEU A 78 2.62 -9.54 -15.72
CA LEU A 78 2.94 -8.66 -14.60
C LEU A 78 3.23 -7.24 -15.12
N PRO A 79 2.93 -6.19 -14.34
CA PRO A 79 3.28 -4.82 -14.70
C PRO A 79 4.77 -4.65 -14.97
N VAL A 80 5.11 -3.98 -16.08
CA VAL A 80 6.49 -3.62 -16.38
C VAL A 80 6.94 -2.50 -15.43
N LEU A 81 8.01 -2.76 -14.65
CA LEU A 81 8.51 -1.81 -13.66
C LEU A 81 9.41 -0.70 -14.26
N ILE A 82 10.02 -0.98 -15.42
CA ILE A 82 10.91 -0.03 -16.11
C ILE A 82 10.19 0.45 -17.36
N ARG A 83 9.76 1.72 -17.36
CA ARG A 83 9.11 2.31 -18.52
C ARG A 83 10.06 2.49 -19.70
N GLU A 84 11.22 3.09 -19.48
CA GLU A 84 12.25 3.33 -20.49
C GLU A 84 13.64 3.48 -19.84
N VAL A 85 14.70 3.20 -20.59
CA VAL A 85 16.10 3.48 -20.23
C VAL A 85 16.61 4.54 -21.19
N ILE A 86 17.11 5.65 -20.66
CA ILE A 86 17.64 6.77 -21.45
C ILE A 86 19.16 6.67 -21.44
N ASP A 87 19.73 6.24 -22.57
CA ASP A 87 21.17 6.25 -22.79
C ASP A 87 21.66 7.61 -23.31
N LYS A 88 22.94 7.92 -23.06
CA LYS A 88 23.57 9.20 -23.45
C LYS A 88 23.78 9.34 -24.94
#